data_AF-S3XYH5-F1
#
_entry.id   AF-S3XYH5-F1
#
_cell.length_a   1.000
_cell.length_b   1.000
_cell.length_c   1.000
_cell.angle_alpha   90.00
_cell.angle_beta   90.00
_cell.angle_gamma   90.00
#
_symmetry.space_group_name_H-M   'P 1'
#
loop_
_entity.id
_entity.type
_entity.pdbx_description
1 polymer ?
#
loop_
_entity_poly.entity_id
_entity_poly.type
_entity_poly.pdbx_seq_one_letter_code
_entity_poly.pdbx_strand_id
1 'polypeptide(L)'
;MRDRLTMARRVRAYATTNKTVKEAGTGLSSTQHVTPTERSALRTFGSRGGKKSAQRWTDPTQTEYHTNARKPLEAANKRRAQQARASKAEVLAFLSRQIVESGTQPTRREVMQEFGLSESTAKRYLREVRHLL
;
A
#
# COMPACT_ATOMS: atom_id res chain seq x y z
N MET A 1 8.09 25.32 -5.02
CA MET A 1 7.00 24.47 -4.46
C MET A 1 5.69 24.91 -5.13
N ARG A 2 4.96 24.03 -5.86
CA ARG A 2 3.73 24.44 -6.56
C ARG A 2 2.66 24.79 -5.51
N ASP A 3 2.16 26.02 -5.55
CA ASP A 3 1.22 26.59 -4.58
C ASP A 3 -0.09 25.78 -4.54
N ARG A 4 -0.18 24.88 -3.55
CA ARG A 4 -1.32 23.99 -3.33
C ARG A 4 -2.57 24.77 -2.87
N LEU A 5 -2.38 25.91 -2.20
CA LEU A 5 -3.47 26.76 -1.73
C LEU A 5 -4.11 27.50 -2.91
N THR A 6 -3.32 28.00 -3.85
CA THR A 6 -3.83 28.61 -5.08
C THR A 6 -4.52 27.58 -5.98
N MET A 7 -4.01 26.35 -6.05
CA MET A 7 -4.68 25.26 -6.77
C MET A 7 -6.05 24.94 -6.15
N ALA A 8 -6.11 24.82 -4.81
CA ALA A 8 -7.36 24.59 -4.08
C ALA A 8 -8.37 25.74 -4.25
N ARG A 9 -7.90 27.01 -4.25
CA ARG A 9 -8.74 28.19 -4.53
C ARG A 9 -9.32 28.16 -5.93
N ARG A 10 -8.50 27.85 -6.94
CA ARG A 10 -8.97 27.74 -8.33
C ARG A 10 -9.99 26.62 -8.50
N VAL A 11 -9.76 25.46 -7.88
CA VAL A 11 -10.73 24.35 -7.89
C VAL A 11 -12.06 24.75 -7.24
N ARG A 12 -12.02 25.44 -6.09
CA ARG A 12 -13.23 25.99 -5.44
C ARG A 12 -13.96 27.01 -6.30
N ALA A 13 -13.23 27.92 -6.95
CA ALA A 13 -13.81 28.91 -7.84
C ALA A 13 -14.57 28.24 -8.99
N TYR A 14 -13.96 27.26 -9.67
CA TYR A 14 -14.62 26.52 -10.76
C TYR A 14 -15.82 25.69 -10.32
N ALA A 15 -15.83 25.15 -9.10
CA ALA A 15 -16.98 24.42 -8.57
C ALA A 15 -18.15 25.35 -8.21
N THR A 16 -17.88 26.63 -7.91
CA THR A 16 -18.89 27.59 -7.44
C THR A 16 -19.42 28.51 -8.54
N THR A 17 -18.67 28.75 -9.63
CA THR A 17 -19.07 29.66 -10.71
C THR A 17 -20.30 29.22 -11.53
N ASN A 18 -20.75 27.96 -11.42
CA ASN A 18 -22.00 27.51 -12.06
C ASN A 18 -23.25 27.67 -11.17
N LYS A 19 -23.13 28.23 -9.96
CA LYS A 19 -24.30 28.60 -9.16
C LYS A 19 -24.82 29.94 -9.67
N THR A 20 -25.72 29.90 -10.65
CA THR A 20 -26.55 31.05 -11.00
C THR A 20 -27.32 31.51 -9.76
N VAL A 21 -27.05 32.76 -9.38
CA VAL A 21 -27.80 33.66 -8.49
C VAL A 21 -29.07 33.06 -7.88
N LYS A 22 -28.98 32.55 -6.64
CA LYS A 22 -30.03 32.73 -5.63
C LYS A 22 -29.37 32.88 -4.26
N GLU A 23 -29.33 34.15 -3.87
CA GLU A 23 -29.32 34.70 -2.51
C GLU A 23 -28.18 34.34 -1.55
N ALA A 24 -27.58 35.40 -1.02
CA ALA A 24 -26.72 35.37 0.14
C ALA A 24 -27.50 34.85 1.35
N GLY A 25 -27.31 33.58 1.67
CA GLY A 25 -27.93 32.92 2.82
C GLY A 25 -26.96 31.92 3.45
N THR A 26 -26.58 32.22 4.69
CA THR A 26 -26.02 31.37 5.75
C THR A 26 -26.08 29.85 5.55
N GLY A 27 -24.93 29.19 5.77
CA GLY A 27 -24.85 27.76 6.09
C GLY A 27 -24.26 26.89 4.98
N LEU A 28 -23.01 26.44 5.15
CA LEU A 28 -22.51 25.25 4.44
C LEU A 28 -23.32 24.04 4.94
N SER A 29 -24.41 23.70 4.25
CA SER A 29 -25.14 22.44 4.50
C SER A 29 -24.23 21.26 4.15
N SER A 30 -24.04 20.35 5.11
CA SER A 30 -23.25 19.12 5.01
C SER A 30 -23.84 18.06 4.05
N THR A 31 -24.93 18.39 3.35
CA THR A 31 -25.63 17.49 2.42
C THR A 31 -25.79 18.14 1.03
N GLN A 32 -24.72 18.75 0.51
CA GLN A 32 -24.68 19.10 -0.91
C GLN A 32 -24.32 17.86 -1.72
N HIS A 33 -25.33 17.25 -2.35
CA HIS A 33 -25.13 16.16 -3.31
C HIS A 33 -24.24 16.63 -4.47
N VAL A 34 -23.15 15.89 -4.74
CA VAL A 34 -22.27 16.14 -5.89
C VAL A 34 -23.09 16.08 -7.17
N THR A 35 -23.21 17.22 -7.84
CA THR A 35 -23.96 17.35 -9.10
C THR A 35 -23.33 16.43 -10.17
N PRO A 36 -24.08 15.99 -11.18
CA PRO A 36 -23.54 15.18 -12.27
C PRO A 36 -22.33 15.84 -12.95
N THR A 37 -22.34 17.17 -13.08
CA THR A 37 -21.23 17.96 -13.63
C THR A 37 -19.99 17.90 -12.74
N GLU A 38 -20.13 18.07 -11.42
CA GLU A 38 -19.01 17.95 -10.47
C GLU A 38 -18.45 16.53 -10.44
N ARG A 39 -19.31 15.51 -10.52
CA ARG A 39 -18.89 14.11 -10.60
C ARG A 39 -18.10 13.83 -11.87
N SER A 40 -18.56 14.38 -13.00
CA SER A 40 -17.87 14.29 -14.29
C SER A 40 -16.51 15.01 -14.25
N ALA A 41 -16.45 16.19 -13.62
CA ALA A 41 -15.23 16.96 -13.45
C ALA A 41 -14.21 16.21 -12.58
N LEU A 42 -14.63 15.66 -11.43
CA LEU A 42 -13.79 14.86 -10.54
C LEU A 42 -13.23 13.62 -11.25
N ARG A 43 -14.09 12.89 -11.98
CA ARG A 43 -13.66 11.75 -12.81
C ARG A 43 -12.62 12.17 -13.84
N THR A 44 -12.82 13.32 -14.48
CA THR A 44 -11.89 13.86 -15.48
C THR A 44 -10.56 14.26 -14.85
N PHE A 45 -10.57 14.93 -13.70
CA PHE A 45 -9.35 15.29 -12.97
C PHE A 45 -8.59 14.06 -12.48
N GLY A 46 -9.29 13.05 -11.94
CA GLY A 46 -8.69 11.77 -11.55
C GLY A 46 -8.04 11.05 -12.74
N SER A 47 -8.76 10.96 -13.86
CA SER A 47 -8.25 10.34 -15.10
C SER A 47 -7.02 11.08 -15.64
N ARG A 48 -7.06 12.41 -15.70
CA ARG A 48 -5.93 13.24 -16.17
C ARG A 48 -4.72 13.13 -15.23
N GLY A 49 -4.97 13.08 -13.91
CA GLY A 49 -3.93 12.84 -12.91
C GLY A 49 -3.23 11.49 -13.09
N GLY A 50 -4.01 10.42 -13.23
CA GLY A 50 -3.49 9.06 -13.48
C GLY A 50 -2.65 8.98 -14.76
N LYS A 51 -3.17 9.52 -15.87
CA LYS A 51 -2.43 9.58 -17.15
C LYS A 51 -1.11 10.33 -17.02
N LYS A 52 -1.10 11.47 -16.33
CA LYS A 52 0.12 12.27 -16.13
C LYS A 52 1.13 11.58 -15.22
N SER A 53 0.67 10.88 -14.19
CA SER A 53 1.55 10.07 -13.33
C SER A 53 2.16 8.90 -14.10
N ALA A 54 1.40 8.23 -14.96
CA ALA A 54 1.91 7.16 -15.82
C ALA A 54 2.95 7.69 -16.83
N GLN A 55 2.68 8.82 -17.47
CA GLN A 55 3.65 9.49 -18.36
C GLN A 55 4.96 9.83 -17.64
N ARG A 56 4.88 10.31 -16.39
CA ARG A 56 6.09 10.59 -15.58
C ARG A 56 6.87 9.33 -15.24
N TRP A 57 6.20 8.20 -15.04
CA TRP A 57 6.85 6.92 -14.77
C TRP A 57 7.61 6.37 -15.98
N THR A 58 7.12 6.62 -17.20
CA THR A 58 7.77 6.18 -18.44
C THR A 58 8.83 7.16 -18.95
N ASP A 59 8.77 8.42 -18.53
CA ASP A 59 9.70 9.47 -18.95
C ASP A 59 11.04 9.36 -18.18
N PRO A 60 12.16 9.05 -18.86
CA PRO A 60 13.46 8.87 -18.23
C PRO A 60 14.03 10.18 -17.66
N THR A 61 13.52 11.34 -18.08
CA THR A 61 14.01 12.65 -17.61
C THR A 61 13.48 13.02 -16.22
N GLN A 62 12.47 12.30 -15.71
CA GLN A 62 11.81 12.57 -14.42
C GLN A 62 12.57 11.98 -13.22
N THR A 63 13.90 12.07 -13.19
CA THR A 63 14.77 11.42 -12.20
C THR A 63 14.42 11.75 -10.74
N GLU A 64 14.09 13.00 -10.44
CA GLU A 64 13.67 13.41 -9.08
C GLU A 64 12.33 12.78 -8.67
N TYR A 65 11.39 12.66 -9.60
CA TYR A 65 10.10 12.02 -9.33
C TYR A 65 10.29 10.53 -9.05
N HIS A 66 11.08 9.84 -9.88
CA HIS A 66 11.39 8.42 -9.72
C HIS A 66 12.09 8.13 -8.39
N THR A 67 13.13 8.89 -8.06
CA THR A 67 13.89 8.70 -6.81
C THR A 67 13.00 8.92 -5.59
N ASN A 68 12.21 9.99 -5.57
CA ASN A 68 11.31 10.27 -4.46
C ASN A 68 10.17 9.25 -4.34
N ALA A 69 9.67 8.71 -5.46
CA ALA A 69 8.66 7.66 -5.45
C ALA A 69 9.22 6.28 -5.04
N ARG A 70 10.47 5.97 -5.41
CA ARG A 70 11.14 4.69 -5.07
C ARG A 70 11.58 4.62 -3.61
N LYS A 71 12.09 5.71 -3.03
CA LYS A 71 12.54 5.78 -1.62
C LYS A 71 11.58 5.12 -0.61
N PRO A 72 10.29 5.48 -0.54
CA PRO A 72 9.36 4.86 0.42
C PRO A 72 9.09 3.38 0.10
N LEU A 73 9.06 3.00 -1.18
CA LEU A 73 8.88 1.61 -1.61
C LEU A 73 10.08 0.75 -1.22
N GLU A 74 11.30 1.25 -1.42
CA GLU A 74 12.53 0.59 -1.00
C GLU A 74 12.60 0.44 0.52
N ALA A 75 12.23 1.47 1.28
CA ALA A 75 12.15 1.40 2.73
C ALA A 75 11.13 0.34 3.18
N ALA A 76 9.94 0.28 2.56
CA ALA A 76 8.94 -0.73 2.85
C ALA A 76 9.42 -2.15 2.48
N ASN A 77 10.10 -2.31 1.34
CA ASN A 77 10.68 -3.58 0.91
C ASN A 77 11.75 -4.06 1.89
N LYS A 78 12.63 -3.16 2.37
CA LYS A 78 13.65 -3.47 3.39
C LYS A 78 12.99 -3.96 4.69
N ARG A 79 11.96 -3.26 5.17
CA ARG A 79 11.21 -3.68 6.37
C ARG A 79 10.56 -5.05 6.17
N ARG A 80 9.88 -5.29 5.04
CA ARG A 80 9.28 -6.61 4.74
C ARG A 80 10.33 -7.71 4.68
N ALA A 81 11.50 -7.45 4.11
CA ALA A 81 12.59 -8.41 4.07
C ALA A 81 13.15 -8.73 5.46
N GLN A 82 13.30 -7.72 6.32
CA GLN A 82 13.71 -7.91 7.72
C GLN A 82 12.67 -8.71 8.51
N GLN A 83 11.38 -8.38 8.37
CA GLN A 83 10.29 -9.11 9.01
C GLN A 83 10.27 -10.58 8.56
N ALA A 84 10.40 -10.84 7.26
CA ALA A 84 10.45 -12.21 6.74
C ALA A 84 11.64 -13.02 7.29
N ARG A 85 12.79 -12.38 7.50
CA ARG A 85 13.96 -13.02 8.14
C ARG A 85 13.71 -13.32 9.61
N ALA A 86 13.10 -12.40 10.34
CA ALA A 86 12.75 -12.57 11.75
C ALA A 86 11.75 -13.73 11.94
N SER A 87 10.64 -13.71 11.20
CA SER A 87 9.65 -14.79 11.25
C SER A 87 10.23 -16.14 10.85
N LYS A 88 11.11 -16.18 9.85
CA LYS A 88 11.84 -17.40 9.50
C LYS A 88 12.69 -17.92 10.67
N ALA A 89 13.46 -17.05 11.32
CA ALA A 89 14.33 -17.43 12.42
C ALA A 89 13.53 -17.98 13.62
N GLU A 90 12.40 -17.34 13.94
CA GLU A 90 11.48 -17.77 14.98
C GLU A 90 10.95 -19.19 14.72
N VAL A 91 10.45 -19.44 13.51
CA VAL A 91 9.92 -20.78 13.14
C VAL A 91 11.03 -21.82 13.19
N LEU A 92 12.22 -21.54 12.65
CA LEU A 92 13.33 -22.49 12.69
C LEU A 92 13.79 -22.80 14.12
N ALA A 93 13.81 -21.81 15.00
CA ALA A 93 14.15 -22.00 16.40
C ALA A 93 13.11 -22.84 17.16
N PHE A 94 11.83 -22.65 16.85
CA PHE A 94 10.76 -23.50 17.38
C PHE A 94 10.91 -24.94 16.91
N LEU A 95 11.09 -25.13 15.59
CA LEU A 95 11.23 -26.47 15.00
C LEU A 95 12.46 -27.21 15.52
N SER A 96 13.60 -26.53 15.68
CA SER A 96 14.81 -27.16 16.20
C SER A 96 14.64 -27.59 17.66
N ARG A 97 14.03 -26.76 18.51
CA ARG A 97 13.71 -27.13 19.90
C ARG A 97 12.80 -28.34 19.96
N GLN A 98 11.72 -28.35 19.19
CA GLN A 98 10.78 -29.46 19.16
C GLN A 98 11.44 -30.77 18.71
N ILE A 99 12.34 -30.73 17.72
CA ILE A 99 13.09 -31.91 17.28
C ILE A 99 14.01 -32.42 18.39
N VAL A 100 14.71 -31.52 19.08
CA VAL A 100 15.62 -31.90 20.18
C VAL A 100 14.86 -32.48 21.38
N GLU A 101 13.71 -31.91 21.73
CA GLU A 101 12.91 -32.32 22.89
C GLU A 101 12.13 -33.62 22.64
N SER A 102 11.54 -33.78 21.45
CA SER A 102 10.65 -34.90 21.14
C SER A 102 11.31 -36.01 20.31
N GLY A 103 12.48 -35.75 19.72
CA GLY A 103 13.12 -36.66 18.75
C GLY A 103 12.34 -36.82 17.44
N THR A 104 11.28 -36.04 17.23
CA THR A 104 10.41 -36.15 16.04
C THR A 104 10.21 -34.79 15.38
N GLN A 105 10.07 -34.79 14.05
CA GLN A 105 9.80 -33.57 13.30
C GLN A 105 8.28 -33.34 13.16
N PRO A 106 7.78 -32.14 13.47
CA PRO A 106 6.36 -31.81 13.31
C PRO A 106 5.90 -31.91 11.87
N THR A 107 4.63 -32.22 11.68
CA THR A 107 4.06 -32.35 10.34
C THR A 107 3.88 -30.98 9.71
N ARG A 108 3.88 -30.93 8.36
CA ARG A 108 3.64 -29.67 7.64
C ARG A 108 2.33 -28.99 8.02
N ARG A 109 1.29 -29.76 8.36
CA ARG A 109 -0.04 -29.22 8.73
C ARG A 109 0.02 -28.53 10.08
N GLU A 110 0.71 -29.10 11.06
CA GLU A 110 0.94 -28.48 12.37
C GLU A 110 1.67 -27.15 12.21
N VAL A 111 2.78 -27.13 11.48
CA VAL A 111 3.57 -25.89 11.27
C VAL A 111 2.76 -24.81 10.56
N MET A 112 1.90 -25.18 9.60
CA MET A 112 1.00 -24.23 8.94
C MET A 112 -0.04 -23.66 9.90
N GLN A 113 -0.63 -24.50 10.75
CA GLN A 113 -1.65 -24.08 11.72
C GLN A 113 -1.06 -23.19 12.81
N GLU A 114 0.11 -23.54 13.33
CA GLU A 114 0.79 -22.81 14.41
C GLU A 114 1.24 -21.41 13.96
N PHE A 115 1.84 -21.31 12.77
CA PHE A 115 2.47 -20.06 12.31
C PHE A 115 1.69 -19.34 11.20
N GLY A 116 0.50 -19.83 10.83
CA GLY A 116 -0.31 -19.27 9.74
C GLY A 116 0.41 -19.28 8.38
N LEU A 117 1.27 -20.26 8.13
CA LEU A 117 2.12 -20.32 6.94
C LEU A 117 1.44 -21.04 5.78
N SER A 118 1.86 -20.69 4.56
CA SER A 118 1.53 -21.49 3.38
C SER A 118 2.24 -22.85 3.41
N GLU A 119 1.66 -23.84 2.73
CA GLU A 119 2.25 -25.18 2.65
C GLU A 119 3.66 -25.18 2.05
N SER A 120 3.90 -24.35 1.04
CA SER A 120 5.22 -24.21 0.41
C SER A 120 6.27 -23.67 1.39
N THR A 121 5.89 -22.70 2.22
CA THR A 121 6.78 -22.09 3.22
C THR A 121 7.08 -23.07 4.35
N ALA A 122 6.05 -23.75 4.87
CA ALA A 122 6.21 -24.78 5.90
C ALA A 122 7.13 -25.92 5.42
N LYS A 123 6.92 -26.43 4.19
CA LYS A 123 7.78 -27.46 3.58
C LYS A 123 9.24 -27.00 3.47
N ARG A 124 9.46 -25.74 3.11
CA ARG A 124 10.81 -25.18 3.00
C ARG A 124 11.51 -25.17 4.36
N TYR A 125 10.84 -24.68 5.41
CA TYR A 125 11.44 -24.60 6.75
C TYR A 125 11.68 -25.99 7.36
N LEU A 126 10.76 -26.92 7.19
CA LEU A 126 10.95 -28.31 7.60
C LEU A 126 12.14 -28.98 6.91
N ARG A 127 12.37 -28.68 5.63
CA ARG A 127 13.56 -29.17 4.90
C ARG A 127 14.85 -28.60 5.48
N GLU A 128 14.84 -27.34 5.89
CA GLU A 128 16.03 -26.69 6.45
C GLU A 128 16.46 -27.30 7.78
N VAL A 129 15.52 -27.67 8.67
CA VAL A 129 15.85 -28.30 9.97
C VAL A 129 16.01 -29.83 9.92
N ARG A 130 15.82 -30.45 8.75
CA ARG A 130 15.84 -31.92 8.61
C ARG A 130 17.16 -32.56 9.04
N HIS A 131 18.27 -31.82 8.93
CA HIS A 131 19.60 -32.28 9.32
C HIS A 131 19.77 -32.48 10.84
N LEU A 132 18.77 -32.10 11.64
CA LEU A 132 18.74 -32.25 13.10
C LEU A 132 18.10 -33.57 13.56
N LEU A 133 17.53 -34.34 12.63
CA LEU A 133 17.05 -35.72 12.86
C LEU A 133 18.15 -36.72 12.51
#